data_AF-A0A0F7PDD1-F1
#
_entry.id   AF-A0A0F7PDD1-F1
#
_cell.length_a   1.000
_cell.length_b   1.000
_cell.length_c   1.000
_cell.angle_alpha   90.00
_cell.angle_beta   90.00
_cell.angle_gamma   90.00
#
_symmetry.space_group_name_H-M   'P 1'
#
loop_
_entity.id
_entity.type
_entity.pdbx_description
1 polymer ?
#
loop_
_entity_poly.entity_id
_entity_poly.type
_entity_poly.pdbx_seq_one_letter_code
_entity_poly.pdbx_strand_id
1 'polypeptide(L)'
;MIGIDTNIIVRLLTRDDKTQFDAAVELVKASDADRPLFVNPMVIVETIWVLERVYKTDRETARSHVAGLLDTVEIKVPEMLHMKNWAEWLHSPHPDFSDVVIAGINRENGCEKTMTFDKKAAASVPGMELLS
;
A
#
# COMPACT_ATOMS: atom_id res chain seq x y z
N MET A 1 -19.83 -0.41 0.30
CA MET A 1 -18.36 -0.44 0.14
C MET A 1 -18.01 -0.70 -1.32
N ILE A 2 -17.04 0.03 -1.88
CA ILE A 2 -16.58 -0.11 -3.27
C ILE A 2 -15.08 -0.34 -3.27
N GLY A 3 -14.60 -1.42 -3.89
CA GLY A 3 -13.16 -1.64 -4.07
C GLY A 3 -12.61 -0.74 -5.18
N ILE A 4 -11.46 -0.14 -4.96
CA ILE A 4 -10.74 0.63 -6.00
C ILE A 4 -9.43 -0.05 -6.38
N ASP A 5 -9.06 0.11 -7.64
CA ASP A 5 -7.89 -0.50 -8.26
C ASP A 5 -6.70 0.48 -8.30
N THR A 6 -5.50 -0.05 -8.58
CA THR A 6 -4.24 0.69 -8.67
C THR A 6 -4.32 1.86 -9.63
N ASN A 7 -4.96 1.68 -10.79
CA ASN A 7 -5.08 2.75 -11.77
C ASN A 7 -5.84 3.97 -11.22
N ILE A 8 -6.89 3.79 -10.42
CA ILE A 8 -7.66 4.89 -9.82
C ILE A 8 -6.77 5.69 -8.88
N ILE A 9 -6.00 5.01 -8.03
CA ILE A 9 -5.08 5.64 -7.09
C ILE A 9 -3.98 6.39 -7.85
N VAL A 10 -3.39 5.77 -8.87
CA VAL A 10 -2.37 6.40 -9.71
C VAL A 10 -2.90 7.69 -10.32
N ARG A 11 -4.14 7.71 -10.85
CA ARG A 11 -4.72 8.94 -11.40
C ARG A 11 -4.91 10.03 -10.35
N LEU A 12 -5.37 9.68 -9.15
CA LEU A 12 -5.51 10.63 -8.05
C LEU A 12 -4.16 11.28 -7.66
N LEU A 13 -3.08 10.50 -7.67
CA LEU A 13 -1.76 10.95 -7.22
C LEU A 13 -0.97 11.69 -8.31
N THR A 14 -1.01 11.22 -9.56
CA THR A 14 -0.14 11.74 -10.64
C THR A 14 -0.84 12.78 -11.51
N ARG A 15 -2.18 12.74 -11.59
CA ARG A 15 -3.00 13.63 -12.43
C ARG A 15 -2.59 13.65 -13.91
N ASP A 16 -2.03 12.54 -14.38
CA ASP A 16 -1.47 12.42 -15.73
C ASP A 16 -2.54 12.25 -16.82
N ASP A 17 -3.74 11.82 -16.44
CA ASP A 17 -4.95 11.83 -17.27
C ASP A 17 -6.03 12.66 -16.55
N LYS A 18 -6.34 13.84 -17.09
CA LYS A 18 -7.32 14.77 -16.50
C LYS A 18 -8.71 14.15 -16.40
N THR A 19 -9.17 13.44 -17.42
CA THR A 19 -10.52 12.88 -17.45
C THR A 19 -10.68 11.77 -16.43
N GLN A 20 -9.70 10.89 -16.32
CA GLN A 20 -9.71 9.83 -15.31
C GLN A 20 -9.50 10.38 -13.90
N PHE A 21 -8.67 11.41 -13.73
CA PHE A 21 -8.52 12.13 -12.46
C PHE A 21 -9.86 12.71 -11.98
N ASP A 22 -10.55 13.48 -12.83
CA ASP A 22 -11.84 14.08 -12.48
C ASP A 22 -12.86 12.99 -12.09
N ALA A 23 -12.92 11.89 -12.84
CA ALA A 23 -13.79 10.76 -12.51
C ALA A 23 -13.44 10.09 -11.17
N ALA A 24 -12.15 9.91 -10.87
CA ALA A 24 -11.69 9.37 -9.60
C ALA A 24 -12.01 10.31 -8.42
N VAL A 25 -11.89 11.62 -8.62
CA VAL A 25 -12.26 12.63 -7.61
C VAL A 25 -13.75 12.57 -7.31
N GLU A 26 -14.61 12.48 -8.32
CA GLU A 26 -16.06 12.35 -8.11
C GLU A 26 -16.42 11.04 -7.40
N LEU A 27 -15.71 9.94 -7.68
CA LEU A 27 -15.86 8.68 -6.94
C LEU A 27 -15.53 8.86 -5.44
N VAL A 28 -14.42 9.54 -5.11
CA VAL A 28 -14.03 9.82 -3.73
C VAL A 28 -15.06 10.73 -3.04
N LYS A 29 -15.50 11.81 -3.69
CA LYS A 29 -16.52 12.73 -3.14
C LYS A 29 -17.88 12.06 -2.90
N ALA A 30 -18.21 11.05 -3.69
CA ALA A 30 -19.45 10.29 -3.55
C ALA A 30 -19.36 9.17 -2.51
N SER A 31 -18.18 8.95 -1.91
CA SER A 31 -18.02 7.99 -0.82
C SER A 31 -18.42 8.60 0.52
N ASP A 32 -18.93 7.76 1.40
CA ASP A 32 -19.39 8.14 2.73
C ASP A 32 -19.26 6.95 3.70
N ALA A 33 -19.70 7.11 4.94
CA ALA A 33 -19.62 6.09 5.97
C ALA A 33 -20.39 4.80 5.63
N ASP A 34 -21.49 4.90 4.86
CA ASP A 34 -22.33 3.77 4.44
C ASP A 34 -21.79 3.08 3.17
N ARG A 35 -21.10 3.86 2.33
CA ARG A 35 -20.51 3.42 1.06
C ARG A 35 -19.02 3.81 0.96
N PRO A 36 -18.17 3.32 1.88
CA PRO A 36 -16.76 3.67 1.88
C PRO A 36 -16.04 3.06 0.69
N LEU A 37 -14.91 3.67 0.31
CA LEU A 37 -13.96 3.07 -0.61
C LEU A 37 -13.09 2.06 0.16
N PHE A 38 -12.72 0.98 -0.52
CA PHE A 38 -11.84 -0.04 0.02
C PHE A 38 -10.61 -0.18 -0.86
N VAL A 39 -9.44 -0.14 -0.23
CA VAL A 39 -8.16 -0.33 -0.90
C VAL A 39 -7.53 -1.64 -0.43
N ASN A 40 -7.35 -2.56 -1.36
CA ASN A 40 -6.70 -3.84 -1.11
C ASN A 40 -5.18 -3.64 -0.87
N PRO A 41 -4.53 -4.39 0.03
CA PRO A 41 -3.09 -4.39 0.23
C PRO A 41 -2.29 -4.54 -1.08
N MET A 42 -2.75 -5.38 -1.99
CA MET A 42 -2.14 -5.58 -3.30
C MET A 42 -2.21 -4.32 -4.17
N VAL A 43 -3.31 -3.57 -4.10
CA VAL A 43 -3.46 -2.29 -4.80
C VAL A 43 -2.46 -1.26 -4.26
N ILE A 44 -2.18 -1.28 -2.96
CA ILE A 44 -1.19 -0.40 -2.33
C ILE A 44 0.23 -0.78 -2.79
N VAL A 45 0.55 -2.08 -2.72
CA VAL A 45 1.83 -2.64 -3.20
C VAL A 45 2.08 -2.25 -4.66
N GLU A 46 1.10 -2.46 -5.52
CA GLU A 46 1.23 -2.16 -6.94
C GLU A 46 1.32 -0.65 -7.19
N THR A 47 0.55 0.17 -6.45
CA THR A 47 0.62 1.63 -6.55
C THR A 47 2.03 2.13 -6.25
N ILE A 48 2.65 1.68 -5.15
CA ILE A 48 4.02 2.07 -4.78
C ILE A 48 4.99 1.65 -5.88
N TRP A 49 4.88 0.41 -6.35
CA TRP A 49 5.71 -0.10 -7.44
C TRP A 49 5.56 0.76 -8.71
N VAL A 50 4.34 1.12 -9.09
CA VAL A 50 4.06 1.97 -10.26
C VAL A 50 4.68 3.35 -10.09
N LEU A 51 4.52 4.00 -8.93
CA LEU A 51 5.11 5.31 -8.66
C LEU A 51 6.65 5.28 -8.74
N GLU A 52 7.28 4.31 -8.07
CA GLU A 52 8.75 4.21 -8.06
C GLU A 52 9.33 3.78 -9.43
N ARG A 53 8.70 2.81 -10.10
CA ARG A 53 9.27 2.17 -11.30
C ARG A 53 8.82 2.81 -12.60
N VAL A 54 7.56 3.23 -12.69
CA VAL A 54 7.00 3.82 -13.92
C VAL A 54 7.15 5.34 -13.87
N TYR A 55 6.66 5.99 -12.82
CA TYR A 55 6.71 7.45 -12.69
C TYR A 55 8.03 7.98 -12.16
N LYS A 56 8.96 7.09 -11.74
CA LYS A 56 10.27 7.44 -11.19
C LYS A 56 10.19 8.40 -9.99
N THR A 57 9.07 8.38 -9.28
CA THR A 57 8.91 9.10 -8.02
C THR A 57 9.92 8.52 -7.03
N ASP A 58 10.61 9.39 -6.31
CA ASP A 58 11.49 8.91 -5.25
C ASP A 58 10.68 8.16 -4.20
N ARG A 59 11.32 7.17 -3.57
CA ARG A 59 10.66 6.27 -2.63
C ARG A 59 9.92 7.05 -1.55
N GLU A 60 10.59 7.96 -0.86
CA GLU A 60 10.03 8.69 0.29
C GLU A 60 8.76 9.46 -0.11
N THR A 61 8.81 10.17 -1.24
CA THR A 61 7.65 10.85 -1.81
C THR A 61 6.54 9.86 -2.19
N ALA A 62 6.86 8.73 -2.84
CA ALA A 62 5.87 7.72 -3.19
C ALA A 62 5.16 7.16 -1.95
N ARG A 63 5.91 6.83 -0.89
CA ARG A 63 5.34 6.35 0.38
C ARG A 63 4.45 7.42 1.02
N SER A 64 4.93 8.66 1.09
CA SER A 64 4.21 9.78 1.70
C SER A 64 2.90 10.10 0.97
N HIS A 65 2.90 10.08 -0.37
CA HIS A 65 1.70 10.29 -1.16
C HIS A 65 0.64 9.20 -0.94
N VAL A 66 1.07 7.93 -0.95
CA VAL A 66 0.16 6.81 -0.69
C VAL A 66 -0.36 6.89 0.75
N ALA A 67 0.50 7.26 1.72
CA ALA A 67 0.11 7.42 3.11
C ALA A 67 -0.99 8.47 3.30
N GLY A 68 -0.75 9.67 2.76
CA GLY A 68 -1.71 10.77 2.87
C GLY A 68 -3.04 10.48 2.19
N LEU A 69 -3.05 9.66 1.12
CA LEU A 69 -4.29 9.20 0.50
C LEU A 69 -5.03 8.20 1.41
N LEU A 70 -4.32 7.20 1.96
CA LEU A 70 -4.93 6.16 2.79
C LEU A 70 -5.43 6.69 4.15
N ASP A 71 -4.88 7.80 4.65
CA ASP A 71 -5.33 8.46 5.88
C ASP A 71 -6.68 9.21 5.73
N THR A 72 -7.29 9.17 4.54
CA THR A 72 -8.64 9.75 4.32
C THR A 72 -9.71 8.90 5.01
N VAL A 73 -10.66 9.56 5.69
CA VAL A 73 -11.64 8.91 6.56
C VAL A 73 -12.60 7.97 5.82
N GLU A 74 -12.76 8.16 4.50
CA GLU A 74 -13.61 7.33 3.66
C GLU A 74 -12.88 6.17 2.96
N ILE A 75 -11.57 6.03 3.15
CA ILE A 75 -10.78 4.90 2.62
C ILE A 75 -10.54 3.87 3.73
N LYS A 76 -11.09 2.66 3.53
CA LYS A 76 -10.84 1.50 4.37
C LYS A 76 -9.69 0.66 3.80
N VAL A 77 -8.77 0.27 4.66
CA VAL A 77 -7.74 -0.74 4.41
C VAL A 77 -7.95 -1.93 5.35
N PRO A 78 -7.43 -3.14 5.06
CA PRO A 78 -7.50 -4.26 5.99
C PRO A 78 -6.78 -3.98 7.32
N GLU A 79 -7.24 -4.65 8.38
CA GLU A 79 -6.73 -4.49 9.74
C GLU A 79 -5.22 -4.71 9.86
N MET A 80 -4.71 -5.66 9.08
CA MET A 80 -3.29 -5.97 8.90
C MET A 80 -2.42 -4.81 8.43
N LEU A 81 -3.01 -3.79 7.81
CA LEU A 81 -2.32 -2.59 7.33
C LEU A 81 -2.53 -1.38 8.23
N HIS A 82 -3.21 -1.55 9.37
CA HIS A 82 -3.45 -0.44 10.29
C HIS A 82 -2.15 0.23 10.73
N MET A 83 -2.27 1.52 11.07
CA MET A 83 -1.23 2.55 11.15
C MET A 83 0.14 2.14 11.73
N LYS A 84 0.21 1.17 12.66
CA LYS A 84 1.51 0.70 13.18
C LYS A 84 2.39 0.10 12.08
N ASN A 85 1.86 -0.79 11.26
CA ASN A 85 2.63 -1.42 10.18
C ASN A 85 2.92 -0.42 9.04
N TRP A 86 2.01 0.54 8.82
CA TRP A 86 2.18 1.60 7.82
C TRP A 86 3.28 2.60 8.21
N ALA A 87 3.27 3.09 9.46
CA ALA A 87 4.28 3.97 10.00
C ALA A 87 5.65 3.29 10.09
N GLU A 88 5.69 2.03 10.53
CA GLU A 88 6.92 1.23 10.54
C GLU A 88 7.49 1.06 9.13
N TRP A 89 6.65 0.83 8.12
CA TRP A 89 7.11 0.73 6.74
C TRP A 89 7.56 2.08 6.15
N LEU A 90 6.83 3.18 6.40
CA LEU A 90 7.24 4.53 6.00
C LEU A 90 8.67 4.83 6.42
N HIS A 91 9.05 4.41 7.62
CA HIS A 91 10.38 4.60 8.18
C HIS A 91 11.34 3.40 7.99
N SER A 92 10.88 2.30 7.36
CA SER A 92 11.69 1.11 7.16
C SER A 92 12.75 1.33 6.06
N PRO A 93 14.02 0.93 6.30
CA PRO A 93 15.05 0.95 5.26
C PRO A 93 14.78 -0.09 4.16
N HIS A 94 13.86 -1.04 4.37
CA HIS A 94 13.54 -2.08 3.39
C HIS A 94 12.85 -1.48 2.16
N PRO A 95 13.32 -1.75 0.93
CA PRO A 95 12.74 -1.16 -0.27
C PRO A 95 11.32 -1.62 -0.59
N ASP A 96 11.00 -2.90 -0.36
CA ASP A 96 9.80 -3.52 -0.93
C ASP A 96 8.65 -3.58 0.09
N PHE A 97 7.55 -2.90 -0.20
CA PHE A 97 6.36 -2.96 0.64
C PHE A 97 5.72 -4.35 0.64
N SER A 98 5.81 -5.08 -0.47
CA SER A 98 5.18 -6.39 -0.60
C SER A 98 5.69 -7.37 0.45
N ASP A 99 6.98 -7.35 0.78
CA ASP A 99 7.55 -8.22 1.82
C ASP A 99 6.94 -7.92 3.21
N VAL A 100 6.74 -6.64 3.54
CA VAL A 100 6.10 -6.24 4.80
C VAL A 100 4.64 -6.70 4.84
N VAL A 101 3.92 -6.52 3.73
CA VAL A 101 2.54 -6.99 3.60
C VAL A 101 2.49 -8.50 3.80
N ILE A 102 3.32 -9.26 3.07
CA ILE A 102 3.38 -10.74 3.16
C ILE A 102 3.66 -11.19 4.59
N ALA A 103 4.65 -10.60 5.26
CA ALA A 103 4.97 -10.92 6.66
C ALA A 103 3.79 -10.64 7.59
N GLY A 104 3.09 -9.52 7.39
CA GLY A 104 1.87 -9.16 8.11
C GLY A 104 0.74 -10.17 7.90
N ILE A 105 0.45 -10.53 6.65
CA ILE A 105 -0.60 -11.52 6.30
C ILE A 105 -0.30 -12.86 6.99
N ASN A 106 0.92 -13.35 6.85
CA ASN A 106 1.31 -14.65 7.42
C ASN A 106 1.20 -14.64 8.94
N ARG A 107 1.63 -13.56 9.60
CA ARG A 107 1.48 -13.40 11.06
C ARG A 107 0.03 -13.48 11.50
N GLU A 108 -0.89 -12.82 10.80
CA GLU A 108 -2.32 -12.89 11.13
C GLU A 108 -2.94 -14.26 10.88
N ASN A 109 -2.40 -15.02 9.94
CA ASN A 109 -2.80 -16.40 9.70
C ASN A 109 -2.14 -17.40 10.68
N GLY A 110 -1.49 -16.89 11.75
CA GLY A 110 -0.90 -17.71 12.80
C GLY A 110 0.45 -18.34 12.41
N CYS A 111 1.09 -17.89 11.33
CA CYS A 111 2.43 -18.32 11.01
C CYS A 111 3.41 -17.73 12.03
N GLU A 112 4.26 -18.59 12.60
CA GLU A 112 5.35 -18.17 13.50
C GLU A 112 6.37 -17.30 12.76
N LYS A 113 6.63 -17.63 11.49
CA LYS A 113 7.59 -16.95 10.62
C LYS A 113 7.24 -17.10 9.15
N THR A 114 7.78 -16.20 8.34
CA THR A 114 7.74 -16.24 6.87
C THR A 114 9.11 -16.62 6.34
N MET A 115 9.24 -17.78 5.70
CA MET A 115 10.50 -18.19 5.09
C MET A 115 10.70 -17.51 3.73
N THR A 116 11.89 -16.99 3.45
CA THR A 116 12.24 -16.34 2.18
C THR A 116 13.64 -16.73 1.70
N PHE A 117 13.90 -16.66 0.39
CA PHE A 117 15.26 -16.72 -0.18
C PHE A 117 15.88 -15.33 -0.38
N ASP A 118 15.11 -14.25 -0.16
CA ASP A 118 15.62 -12.89 -0.24
C ASP A 118 16.38 -12.53 1.04
N LYS A 119 17.70 -12.42 0.91
CA LYS A 119 18.60 -12.04 2.02
C LYS A 119 18.32 -10.65 2.60
N LYS A 120 17.85 -9.70 1.77
CA LYS A 120 17.51 -8.36 2.24
C LYS A 120 16.23 -8.43 3.06
N ALA A 121 15.18 -9.05 2.53
CA ALA A 121 13.92 -9.20 3.24
C ALA A 121 14.11 -9.90 4.60
N ALA A 122 14.85 -11.01 4.64
CA ALA A 122 15.19 -11.70 5.88
C ALA A 122 15.99 -10.84 6.88
N ALA A 123 16.74 -9.83 6.42
CA ALA A 123 17.56 -8.98 7.28
C ALA A 123 16.83 -7.71 7.76
N SER A 124 15.79 -7.26 7.06
CA SER A 124 15.15 -5.96 7.27
C SER A 124 13.66 -6.01 7.59
N VAL A 125 12.98 -7.15 7.35
CA VAL A 125 11.54 -7.31 7.57
C VAL A 125 11.31 -8.19 8.80
N PRO A 126 10.77 -7.64 9.90
CA PRO A 126 10.42 -8.42 11.08
C PRO A 126 9.48 -9.58 10.73
N GLY A 127 9.81 -10.79 11.20
CA GLY A 127 9.02 -12.01 10.95
C GLY A 127 9.39 -12.76 9.67
N MET A 128 10.35 -12.27 8.87
CA MET A 128 10.94 -13.03 7.76
C MET A 128 12.26 -13.69 8.17
N GLU A 129 12.51 -14.93 7.71
CA GLU A 129 13.75 -15.68 7.95
C GLU A 129 14.29 -16.28 6.64
N LEU A 130 15.62 -16.24 6.47
CA LEU A 130 16.27 -16.81 5.29
C LEU A 130 16.19 -18.34 5.34
N LEU A 131 15.60 -18.95 4.31
CA LEU A 131 15.68 -20.39 4.11
C LEU A 131 17.03 -20.72 3.45
N SER A 132 17.91 -21.38 4.19
CA SER A 132 19.26 -21.76 3.78
C SER A 132 19.42 -23.26 3.58
#